data_AF-A0A377TN19-F1
#
_entry.id   AF-A0A377TN19-F1
#
_cell.length_a   1.000
_cell.length_b   1.000
_cell.length_c   1.000
_cell.angle_alpha   90.00
_cell.angle_beta   90.00
_cell.angle_gamma   90.00
#
_symmetry.space_group_name_H-M   'P 1'
#
loop_
_entity.id
_entity.type
_entity.pdbx_description
1 polymer ?
#
loop_
_entity_poly.entity_id
_entity_poly.type
_entity_poly.pdbx_seq_one_letter_code
_entity_poly.pdbx_strand_id
1 'polypeptide(L)'
;MDPALFLALPLFIRRRIAARMRADSKAANSSKSMEIMDVNPQAVVDAMERHHVQWLIHGHTHRPAVHELQANGQPAWRVVLGAWHSEGSMVKVTPDDVELIHFPF
;
A
#
# COMPACT_ATOMS: atom_id res chain seq x y z
N MET A 1 -17.45 -2.10 -10.66
CA MET A 1 -18.26 -3.34 -10.73
C MET A 1 -18.73 -3.61 -9.31
N ASP A 2 -20.03 -3.85 -9.13
CA ASP A 2 -20.57 -4.20 -7.81
C ASP A 2 -19.90 -5.49 -7.28
N PRO A 3 -19.47 -5.55 -6.01
CA PRO A 3 -18.81 -6.72 -5.42
C PRO A 3 -19.63 -8.02 -5.56
N ALA A 4 -20.96 -7.95 -5.45
CA ALA A 4 -21.84 -9.10 -5.55
C ALA A 4 -21.89 -9.67 -6.97
N LEU A 5 -21.93 -8.79 -7.98
CA LEU A 5 -21.89 -9.16 -9.40
C LEU A 5 -20.53 -9.76 -9.81
N PHE A 6 -19.42 -9.28 -9.24
CA PHE A 6 -18.10 -9.85 -9.49
C PHE A 6 -17.97 -11.27 -8.92
N LEU A 7 -18.47 -11.50 -7.70
CA LEU A 7 -18.43 -12.82 -7.05
C LEU A 7 -19.38 -13.84 -7.72
N ALA A 8 -20.44 -13.39 -8.39
CA ALA A 8 -21.33 -14.24 -9.16
C ALA A 8 -20.67 -14.82 -10.44
N LEU A 9 -19.55 -14.24 -10.91
CA LEU A 9 -18.84 -14.75 -12.09
C LEU A 9 -18.13 -16.08 -11.79
N PRO A 10 -18.09 -17.02 -12.75
CA PRO A 10 -17.24 -18.20 -12.67
C PRO A 10 -15.78 -17.89 -12.34
N LEU A 11 -15.14 -18.76 -11.56
CA LEU A 11 -13.77 -18.55 -11.06
C LEU A 11 -12.76 -18.23 -12.18
N PHE A 12 -12.85 -18.89 -13.33
CA PHE A 12 -11.94 -18.64 -14.46
C PHE A 12 -12.07 -17.22 -15.02
N ILE A 13 -13.28 -16.64 -15.01
CA ILE A 13 -13.53 -15.28 -15.46
C ILE A 13 -12.94 -14.29 -14.45
N ARG A 14 -13.20 -14.50 -13.15
CA ARG A 14 -12.60 -13.67 -12.07
C ARG A 14 -11.08 -13.67 -12.14
N ARG A 15 -10.46 -14.83 -12.38
CA ARG A 15 -9.00 -14.96 -12.56
C ARG A 15 -8.50 -14.21 -13.79
N ARG A 16 -9.22 -14.26 -14.92
CA ARG A 16 -8.87 -13.53 -16.15
C ARG A 16 -8.98 -12.01 -15.95
N ILE A 17 -10.03 -11.54 -15.27
CA ILE A 17 -10.19 -10.13 -14.91
C ILE A 17 -9.03 -9.68 -14.00
N ALA A 18 -8.75 -10.43 -12.95
CA ALA A 18 -7.64 -10.11 -12.04
C ALA A 18 -6.27 -10.11 -12.76
N ALA A 19 -6.06 -11.03 -13.71
CA ALA A 19 -4.83 -11.05 -14.51
C ALA A 19 -4.72 -9.83 -15.43
N ARG A 20 -5.83 -9.43 -16.06
CA ARG A 20 -5.91 -8.21 -16.88
C ARG A 20 -5.62 -6.97 -16.05
N MET A 21 -6.27 -6.81 -14.89
CA MET A 21 -6.02 -5.69 -13.98
C MET A 21 -4.55 -5.63 -13.54
N ARG A 22 -3.94 -6.78 -13.21
CA ARG A 22 -2.51 -6.85 -12.87
C ARG A 22 -1.62 -6.45 -14.04
N ALA A 23 -1.94 -6.88 -15.26
CA ALA A 23 -1.18 -6.52 -16.46
C ALA A 23 -1.30 -5.01 -16.77
N ASP A 24 -2.51 -4.45 -16.68
CA ASP A 24 -2.77 -3.04 -16.92
C ASP A 24 -2.08 -2.16 -15.86
N SER A 25 -2.13 -2.54 -14.57
CA SER A 25 -1.36 -1.87 -13.51
C SER A 25 0.14 -1.94 -13.75
N LYS A 26 0.68 -3.09 -14.19
CA LYS A 26 2.10 -3.26 -14.49
C LYS A 26 2.54 -2.38 -15.67
N ALA A 27 1.72 -2.29 -16.72
CA ALA A 27 1.97 -1.44 -17.89
C ALA A 27 1.85 0.05 -17.58
N ALA A 28 0.88 0.46 -16.74
CA ALA A 28 0.72 1.84 -16.30
C ALA A 28 1.88 2.32 -15.40
N ASN A 29 2.52 1.39 -14.69
CA ASN A 29 3.69 1.68 -13.84
C ASN A 29 5.02 1.66 -14.61
N SER A 30 5.09 1.07 -15.82
CA SER A 30 6.35 1.00 -16.58
C SER A 30 6.73 2.30 -17.30
N SER A 31 5.79 3.25 -17.47
CA SER A 31 6.01 4.52 -18.17
C SER A 31 6.21 5.73 -17.24
N LYS A 32 6.11 5.54 -15.92
CA LYS A 32 6.29 6.61 -14.93
C LYS A 32 7.69 6.52 -14.34
N SER A 33 8.37 7.66 -14.22
CA SER A 33 9.69 7.69 -13.56
C SER A 33 9.55 7.20 -12.12
N MET A 34 10.61 6.58 -11.58
CA MET A 34 10.60 6.06 -10.21
C MET A 34 10.24 7.14 -9.17
N GLU A 35 10.52 8.42 -9.40
CA GLU A 35 10.16 9.49 -8.47
C GLU A 35 8.67 9.88 -8.50
N ILE A 36 7.97 9.66 -9.63
CA ILE A 36 6.53 9.96 -9.76
C ILE A 36 5.65 8.88 -9.12
N MET A 37 6.21 7.71 -8.80
CA MET A 37 5.46 6.57 -8.22
C MET A 37 5.45 6.53 -6.69
N ASP A 38 6.17 7.44 -6.02
CA ASP A 38 6.06 7.58 -4.57
C ASP A 38 4.90 8.51 -4.20
N VAL A 39 4.45 8.43 -2.95
CA VAL A 39 3.41 9.35 -2.47
C VAL A 39 3.99 10.74 -2.29
N ASN A 40 3.19 11.76 -2.62
CA ASN A 40 3.54 13.15 -2.35
C ASN A 40 3.67 13.37 -0.82
N PRO A 41 4.82 13.84 -0.30
CA PRO A 41 5.00 14.07 1.13
C PRO A 41 3.95 14.98 1.77
N GLN A 42 3.52 16.04 1.06
CA GLN A 42 2.50 16.96 1.56
C GLN A 42 1.15 16.26 1.70
N ALA A 43 0.78 15.40 0.75
CA ALA A 43 -0.47 14.66 0.80
C ALA A 43 -0.51 13.68 2.00
N VAL A 44 0.65 13.15 2.40
CA VAL A 44 0.78 12.34 3.61
C VAL A 44 0.52 13.18 4.85
N VAL A 45 1.20 14.33 4.99
CA VAL A 45 1.02 15.24 6.12
C VAL A 45 -0.45 15.70 6.20
N ASP A 46 -1.01 16.19 5.11
CA ASP A 46 -2.40 16.67 5.04
C ASP A 46 -3.40 15.59 5.46
N ALA A 47 -3.18 14.33 5.07
CA ALA A 47 -4.04 13.22 5.46
C ALA A 47 -3.90 12.91 6.96
N MET A 48 -2.68 12.86 7.48
CA MET A 48 -2.41 12.59 8.89
C MET A 48 -2.96 13.70 9.79
N GLU A 49 -2.82 14.96 9.39
CA GLU A 49 -3.34 16.12 10.14
C GLU A 49 -4.86 16.19 10.10
N ARG A 50 -5.47 15.94 8.93
CA ARG A 50 -6.94 15.88 8.81
C ARG A 50 -7.56 14.85 9.75
N HIS A 51 -6.90 13.70 9.91
CA HIS A 51 -7.36 12.63 10.79
C HIS A 51 -6.78 12.69 12.20
N HIS A 52 -5.94 13.68 12.51
CA HIS A 52 -5.28 13.85 13.80
C HIS A 52 -4.55 12.59 14.28
N VAL A 53 -3.79 11.94 13.39
CA VAL A 53 -3.04 10.71 13.68
C VAL A 53 -1.53 10.91 13.54
N GLN A 54 -0.75 10.18 14.35
CA GLN A 54 0.71 10.12 14.27
C GLN A 54 1.24 8.90 13.52
N TRP A 55 0.37 7.97 13.14
CA TRP A 55 0.73 6.75 12.42
C TRP A 55 -0.14 6.58 11.18
N LEU A 56 0.51 6.39 10.03
CA LEU A 56 -0.12 6.06 8.77
C LEU A 56 0.43 4.73 8.26
N ILE A 57 -0.43 3.76 7.98
CA ILE A 57 -0.07 2.48 7.35
C ILE A 57 -0.73 2.42 5.97
N HIS A 58 0.05 2.23 4.91
CA HIS A 58 -0.48 2.08 3.54
C HIS A 58 0.34 1.12 2.68
N GLY A 59 -0.17 0.75 1.50
CA GLY A 59 0.55 -0.04 0.49
C GLY A 59 0.68 0.71 -0.83
N HIS A 60 0.42 0.02 -1.94
CA HIS A 60 0.32 0.56 -3.30
C HIS A 60 1.61 1.06 -3.98
N THR A 61 2.59 1.59 -3.24
CA THR A 61 3.87 2.04 -3.84
C THR A 61 4.87 0.90 -4.07
N HIS A 62 4.63 -0.28 -3.47
CA HIS A 62 5.53 -1.44 -3.50
C HIS A 62 6.93 -1.16 -2.92
N ARG A 63 7.06 -0.16 -2.03
CA ARG A 63 8.31 0.27 -1.39
C ARG A 63 8.25 0.04 0.12
N PRO A 64 8.49 -1.19 0.60
CA PRO A 64 8.43 -1.48 2.03
C PRO A 64 9.42 -0.62 2.81
N ALA A 65 8.93 0.22 3.71
CA ALA A 65 9.75 1.13 4.52
C ALA A 65 8.95 1.73 5.68
N VAL A 66 9.65 2.16 6.73
CA VAL A 66 9.12 3.01 7.79
C VAL A 66 9.79 4.38 7.64
N HIS A 67 8.98 5.42 7.44
CA HIS A 67 9.45 6.79 7.27
C HIS A 67 9.04 7.62 8.48
N GLU A 68 9.98 8.36 9.06
CA GLU A 68 9.70 9.39 10.07
C GLU A 68 9.39 10.72 9.38
N LEU A 69 8.42 11.45 9.92
CA LEU A 69 8.01 12.79 9.47
C LEU A 69 7.42 13.61 10.64
N GLN A 70 6.93 14.81 10.34
CA GLN A 70 6.22 15.67 11.28
C GLN A 70 4.76 15.83 10.84
N ALA A 71 3.82 15.65 11.76
CA ALA A 71 2.40 15.92 11.56
C ALA A 71 1.77 16.34 12.89
N ASN A 72 0.81 17.27 12.86
CA ASN A 72 0.17 17.81 14.08
C ASN A 72 1.18 18.44 15.05
N GLY A 73 2.30 18.96 14.53
CA GLY A 73 3.39 19.52 15.32
C GLY A 73 4.15 18.50 16.19
N GLN A 74 4.03 17.20 15.91
CA GLN A 74 4.71 16.12 16.63
C GLN A 74 5.36 15.11 15.66
N PRO A 75 6.38 14.36 16.12
CA PRO A 75 6.92 13.23 15.38
C PRO A 75 5.81 12.24 14.97
N ALA A 76 5.90 11.77 13.73
CA ALA A 76 4.91 10.92 13.10
C ALA A 76 5.59 9.90 12.19
N TRP A 77 4.88 8.80 11.88
CA TRP A 77 5.42 7.67 11.13
C TRP A 77 4.50 7.23 10.01
N ARG A 78 5.10 6.99 8.84
CA ARG A 78 4.47 6.39 7.67
C ARG A 78 5.08 5.01 7.41
N VAL A 79 4.29 3.96 7.60
CA VAL A 79 4.66 2.57 7.34
C VAL A 79 4.08 2.14 6.00
N VAL A 80 4.96 1.64 5.12
CA VAL A 80 4.60 1.21 3.77
C VAL A 80 4.73 -0.31 3.68
N LEU A 81 3.66 -1.00 3.28
CA LEU A 81 3.66 -2.45 3.05
C LEU A 81 4.39 -2.81 1.75
N GLY A 82 5.14 -3.91 1.80
CA GLY A 82 5.67 -4.57 0.63
C GLY A 82 4.58 -5.32 -0.13
N ALA A 83 4.80 -5.54 -1.42
CA ALA A 83 3.89 -6.34 -2.22
C ALA A 83 4.37 -7.77 -2.36
N TRP A 84 3.41 -8.69 -2.48
CA TRP A 84 3.66 -10.12 -2.45
C TRP A 84 4.07 -10.65 -3.83
N HIS A 85 5.28 -10.29 -4.26
CA HIS A 85 5.83 -10.75 -5.55
C HIS A 85 6.59 -12.06 -5.41
N SER A 86 7.56 -12.11 -4.51
CA SER A 86 8.45 -13.26 -4.25
C SER A 86 8.35 -13.79 -2.82
N GLU A 87 7.87 -12.95 -1.90
CA GLU A 87 7.70 -13.23 -0.48
C GLU A 87 6.45 -12.48 0.01
N GLY A 88 5.89 -12.91 1.14
CA GLY A 88 4.85 -12.19 1.86
C GLY A 88 5.40 -10.98 2.61
N SER A 89 4.54 -10.00 2.86
CA SER A 89 4.85 -8.79 3.64
C SER A 89 3.66 -8.45 4.53
N MET A 90 3.92 -8.14 5.80
CA MET A 90 2.90 -7.73 6.77
C MET A 90 3.43 -6.63 7.71
N VAL A 91 2.51 -5.85 8.27
CA VAL A 91 2.80 -4.98 9.41
C VAL A 91 2.13 -5.58 10.64
N LYS A 92 2.92 -5.79 11.69
CA LYS A 92 2.45 -6.28 12.98
C LYS A 92 2.48 -5.11 13.97
N VAL A 93 1.34 -4.82 14.58
CA VAL A 93 1.20 -3.77 15.59
C VAL A 93 0.91 -4.44 16.92
N THR A 94 1.70 -4.11 17.93
CA THR A 94 1.51 -4.55 19.32
C THR A 94 1.33 -3.32 20.22
N PRO A 95 1.01 -3.49 21.52
CA PRO A 95 1.04 -2.37 22.47
C PRO A 95 2.42 -1.71 22.60
N ASP A 96 3.50 -2.45 22.29
CA ASP A 96 4.87 -2.02 22.52
C ASP A 96 5.57 -1.51 21.24
N ASP A 97 5.18 -2.02 20.06
CA ASP A 97 5.90 -1.76 18.80
C ASP A 97 5.04 -1.89 17.52
N VAL A 98 5.66 -1.43 16.42
CA VAL A 98 5.18 -1.59 15.04
C VAL A 98 6.31 -2.19 14.21
N GLU A 99 6.11 -3.42 13.71
CA GLU A 99 7.12 -4.18 12.96
C GLU A 99 6.66 -4.39 11.50
N LEU A 100 7.54 -4.08 10.54
CA LEU A 100 7.36 -4.44 9.13
C LEU A 100 8.11 -5.75 8.85
N ILE A 101 7.38 -6.82 8.54
CA ILE A 101 7.90 -8.19 8.48
C ILE A 101 7.75 -8.74 7.06
N HIS A 102 8.81 -9.35 6.53
CA HIS A 102 8.79 -10.15 5.30
C HIS A 102 8.90 -11.64 5.65
N PHE A 103 8.19 -12.50 4.92
CA PHE A 103 8.13 -13.94 5.19
C PHE A 103 7.98 -14.78 3.92
N PRO A 104 8.52 -16.01 3.86
CA PRO A 104 8.34 -16.90 2.71
C PRO A 104 6.87 -17.34 2.56
N PHE A 105 6.48 -17.74 1.34
CA PHE A 105 5.13 -18.26 1.06
C PHE A 105 4.83 -19.60 1.73
#